data_AF-A0A9J6BVA8-F1
#
_entry.id   AF-A0A9J6BVA8-F1
#
_cell.length_a   1.000
_cell.length_b   1.000
_cell.length_c   1.000
_cell.angle_alpha   90.00
_cell.angle_beta   90.00
_cell.angle_gamma   90.00
#
_symmetry.space_group_name_H-M   'P 1'
#
loop_
_entity.id
_entity.type
_entity.pdbx_description
1 polymer ?
#
loop_
_entity_poly.entity_id
_entity_poly.type
_entity_poly.pdbx_seq_one_letter_code
_entity_poly.pdbx_strand_id
1 'polypeptide(L)'
;MENSYENNKILTCESDEEEQEQQHQLIRHAKSRFEYFKIVKQTTSTVVLEWKYIDYNCDVEKVFKVVKLKNHNEWETICWSRKSSCIIKNLEQNTCYNIKVLVMQQLPDKFEAVNSSEVLKCSMQVVPSHKTFIRSAVQKSQVHLLKSYLKLMPDYLTLTFKSHSALCLAVLQNDLNVAKFLLDEGVDVNIGIPEIKRTPLQVAIFHGFLDMADLLLSYKADIRVKDILGLNVAHHAVDSNKIESVQYCIETLNIHTETKDNNGYTLLLRAIVCRSNYDIVRYLLDQKASQSVRDNARLSILQHLRMINDQELVEILLNYKPKSKSEAKLKMKHNVQKLIMSRQMKKEEIDEETGDESSQAATVSALEQNILFKM
;
A
#
# COMPACT_ATOMS: atom_id res chain seq x y z
N MET A 1 -67.01 45.22 68.12
CA MET A 1 -66.02 44.71 69.09
C MET A 1 -65.02 43.93 68.25
N GLU A 2 -63.94 44.60 67.84
CA GLU A 2 -62.55 44.41 68.38
C GLU A 2 -61.90 43.18 67.72
N ASN A 3 -60.69 43.13 67.18
CA ASN A 3 -59.51 43.99 66.99
C ASN A 3 -58.76 43.35 65.78
N SER A 4 -58.30 44.08 64.75
CA SER A 4 -56.94 44.63 64.58
C SER A 4 -55.76 43.81 65.16
N TYR A 5 -54.70 43.75 64.36
CA TYR A 5 -53.31 43.31 64.64
C TYR A 5 -52.96 41.84 64.36
N GLU A 6 -52.45 41.57 63.16
CA GLU A 6 -51.01 41.26 62.99
C GLU A 6 -50.65 41.30 61.49
N ASN A 7 -50.19 42.48 61.08
CA ASN A 7 -49.34 42.66 59.91
C ASN A 7 -47.91 42.23 60.27
N ASN A 8 -47.17 41.79 59.25
CA ASN A 8 -45.71 41.73 59.15
C ASN A 8 -45.01 40.50 59.74
N LYS A 9 -44.98 39.42 58.95
CA LYS A 9 -43.77 38.63 58.66
C LYS A 9 -44.10 37.69 57.51
N ILE A 10 -43.11 37.38 56.68
CA ILE A 10 -43.17 36.55 55.46
C ILE A 10 -43.55 37.36 54.20
N LEU A 11 -42.69 38.29 53.81
CA LEU A 11 -42.65 38.85 52.44
C LEU A 11 -41.23 39.23 52.00
N THR A 12 -40.19 38.66 52.65
CA THR A 12 -38.79 39.05 52.44
C THR A 12 -37.86 37.87 52.16
N CYS A 13 -38.38 36.75 51.63
CA CYS A 13 -37.52 35.61 51.27
C CYS A 13 -37.70 35.18 49.82
N GLU A 14 -38.93 35.17 49.29
CA GLU A 14 -39.15 34.78 47.88
C GLU A 14 -38.71 35.87 46.89
N SER A 15 -38.86 37.16 47.24
CA SER A 15 -38.29 38.27 46.46
C SER A 15 -36.77 38.25 46.44
N ASP A 16 -36.16 37.87 47.57
CA ASP A 16 -34.70 37.91 47.75
C ASP A 16 -34.03 36.70 47.08
N GLU A 17 -34.71 35.55 47.00
CA GLU A 17 -34.20 34.39 46.24
C GLU A 17 -34.33 34.59 44.73
N GLU A 18 -35.44 35.15 44.22
CA GLU A 18 -35.58 35.50 42.81
C GLU A 18 -34.63 36.66 42.41
N GLU A 19 -34.45 37.66 43.27
CA GLU A 19 -33.46 38.73 43.05
C GLU A 19 -32.02 38.21 43.15
N GLN A 20 -31.72 37.25 44.04
CA GLN A 20 -30.40 36.61 44.12
C GLN A 20 -30.13 35.69 42.94
N GLU A 21 -31.14 35.01 42.40
CA GLU A 21 -31.02 34.13 41.24
C GLU A 21 -30.92 34.96 39.94
N GLN A 22 -31.66 36.07 39.84
CA GLN A 22 -31.48 37.06 38.77
C GLN A 22 -30.15 37.80 38.89
N GLN A 23 -29.70 38.17 40.10
CA GLN A 23 -28.35 38.71 40.31
C GLN A 23 -27.27 37.67 40.03
N HIS A 24 -27.46 36.39 40.37
CA HIS A 24 -26.51 35.33 40.02
C HIS A 24 -26.49 35.03 38.51
N GLN A 25 -27.63 35.15 37.80
CA GLN A 25 -27.67 35.10 36.34
C GLN A 25 -27.03 36.34 35.69
N LEU A 26 -27.26 37.54 36.23
CA LEU A 26 -26.62 38.79 35.80
C LEU A 26 -25.11 38.80 36.10
N ILE A 27 -24.67 38.24 37.23
CA ILE A 27 -23.25 38.08 37.60
C ILE A 27 -22.58 36.98 36.77
N ARG A 28 -23.31 35.91 36.39
CA ARG A 28 -22.83 34.93 35.40
C ARG A 28 -22.67 35.57 34.02
N HIS A 29 -23.60 36.41 33.59
CA HIS A 29 -23.48 37.23 32.37
C HIS A 29 -22.38 38.30 32.46
N ALA A 30 -22.08 38.82 33.65
CA ALA A 30 -21.04 39.84 33.85
C ALA A 30 -19.61 39.27 33.85
N LYS A 31 -19.41 37.96 33.97
CA LYS A 31 -18.09 37.31 33.96
C LYS A 31 -17.63 36.78 32.60
N SER A 32 -18.47 36.78 31.57
CA SER A 32 -18.09 36.43 30.21
C SER A 32 -18.53 37.54 29.26
N ARG A 33 -17.58 38.29 28.71
CA ARG A 33 -17.85 39.30 27.65
C ARG A 33 -18.23 38.65 26.30
N PHE A 34 -18.42 37.33 26.27
CA PHE A 34 -18.96 36.62 25.12
C PHE A 34 -20.49 36.61 25.21
N GLU A 35 -21.15 37.18 24.20
CA GLU A 35 -22.61 37.09 24.02
C GLU A 35 -23.02 35.66 23.68
N TYR A 36 -22.22 34.98 22.86
CA TYR A 36 -22.32 33.54 22.67
C TYR A 36 -20.99 32.94 22.19
N PHE A 37 -20.83 31.65 22.45
CA PHE A 37 -19.83 30.78 21.82
C PHE A 37 -20.52 29.45 21.53
N LYS A 38 -20.62 29.06 20.25
CA LYS A 38 -21.39 27.90 19.82
C LYS A 38 -20.69 27.10 18.72
N ILE A 39 -21.09 25.84 18.61
CA ILE A 39 -20.71 24.96 17.51
C ILE A 39 -21.75 25.12 16.40
N VAL A 40 -21.32 25.58 15.23
CA VAL A 40 -22.21 25.76 14.07
C VAL A 40 -22.37 24.44 13.31
N LYS A 41 -21.26 23.72 13.13
CA LYS A 41 -21.24 22.44 12.43
C LYS A 41 -20.13 21.56 13.01
N GLN A 42 -20.44 20.30 13.23
CA GLN A 42 -19.48 19.30 13.68
C GLN A 42 -19.46 18.12 12.71
N THR A 43 -18.26 17.65 12.37
CA THR A 43 -18.00 16.37 11.72
C THR A 43 -17.03 15.55 12.58
N THR A 44 -16.66 14.33 12.16
CA THR A 44 -15.74 13.47 12.90
C THR A 44 -14.31 14.02 12.96
N SER A 45 -13.91 14.91 12.04
CA SER A 45 -12.56 15.47 11.95
C SER A 45 -12.52 17.00 11.85
N THR A 46 -13.68 17.64 11.76
CA THR A 46 -13.78 19.10 11.65
C THR A 46 -14.85 19.67 12.56
N VAL A 47 -14.57 20.80 13.20
CA VAL A 47 -15.53 21.57 14.00
C VAL A 47 -15.49 23.01 13.53
N VAL A 48 -16.66 23.57 13.24
CA VAL A 48 -16.87 24.97 12.89
C VAL A 48 -17.40 25.68 14.13
N LEU A 49 -16.61 26.62 14.63
CA LEU A 49 -16.91 27.40 15.82
C LEU A 49 -17.24 28.84 15.44
N GLU A 50 -18.22 29.42 16.12
CA GLU A 50 -18.61 30.81 15.99
C GLU A 50 -18.83 31.41 17.38
N TRP A 51 -18.33 32.62 17.60
CA TRP A 51 -18.52 33.35 18.83
C TRP A 51 -18.73 34.84 18.58
N LYS A 52 -19.49 35.49 19.46
CA LYS A 52 -19.64 36.95 19.46
C LYS A 52 -19.14 37.49 20.79
N TYR A 53 -18.16 38.38 20.71
CA TYR A 53 -17.52 39.00 21.85
C TYR A 53 -17.86 40.49 21.85
N ILE A 54 -18.43 40.99 22.95
CA ILE A 54 -18.79 42.39 23.10
C ILE A 54 -17.62 43.09 23.80
N ASP A 55 -17.10 44.14 23.16
CA ASP A 55 -16.14 45.01 23.81
C ASP A 55 -16.58 46.47 23.72
N TYR A 56 -16.52 47.15 24.85
CA TYR A 56 -16.88 48.56 24.97
C TYR A 56 -15.68 49.50 24.76
N ASN A 57 -14.46 48.96 24.59
CA ASN A 57 -13.23 49.71 24.32
C ASN A 57 -12.76 49.47 22.88
N CYS A 58 -13.04 50.42 21.97
CA CYS A 58 -12.77 50.30 20.53
C CYS A 58 -11.30 50.38 20.11
N ASP A 59 -10.38 50.82 20.99
CA ASP A 59 -9.07 51.31 20.55
C ASP A 59 -7.96 50.24 20.47
N VAL A 60 -8.26 48.96 20.73
CA VAL A 60 -7.25 47.89 20.73
C VAL A 60 -7.71 46.70 19.88
N GLU A 61 -6.93 46.34 18.85
CA GLU A 61 -7.18 45.12 18.07
C GLU A 61 -7.08 43.88 18.99
N LYS A 62 -8.11 43.04 18.95
CA LYS A 62 -8.17 41.79 19.72
C LYS A 62 -7.88 40.59 18.84
N VAL A 63 -7.13 39.65 19.39
CA VAL A 63 -6.83 38.37 18.73
C VAL A 63 -7.42 37.24 19.56
N PHE A 64 -8.07 36.28 18.92
CA PHE A 64 -8.63 35.11 19.56
C PHE A 64 -7.68 33.94 19.43
N LYS A 65 -7.45 33.24 20.55
CA LYS A 65 -6.65 32.03 20.63
C LYS A 65 -7.55 30.86 21.01
N VAL A 66 -7.72 29.90 20.10
CA VAL A 66 -8.55 28.71 20.33
C VAL A 66 -7.66 27.60 20.89
N VAL A 67 -8.08 27.04 22.03
CA VAL A 67 -7.32 26.00 22.73
C VAL A 67 -8.17 24.75 22.97
N LYS A 68 -7.54 23.57 22.88
CA LYS A 68 -8.13 22.25 23.17
C LYS A 68 -7.47 21.67 24.40
N LEU A 69 -8.27 21.01 25.25
CA LEU A 69 -7.76 20.27 26.40
C LEU A 69 -7.03 19.00 25.90
N LYS A 70 -5.75 18.84 26.26
CA LYS A 70 -4.93 17.68 25.93
C LYS A 70 -4.89 16.67 27.07
N ASN A 71 -4.60 17.13 28.28
CA ASN A 71 -4.61 16.37 29.53
C ASN A 71 -5.52 17.07 30.56
N HIS A 72 -5.81 16.45 31.71
CA HIS A 72 -6.75 16.99 32.72
C HIS A 72 -6.56 18.48 33.05
N ASN A 73 -5.32 19.01 32.97
CA ASN A 73 -5.03 20.43 33.24
C ASN A 73 -4.24 21.17 32.13
N GLU A 74 -3.96 20.54 30.99
CA GLU A 74 -3.11 21.14 29.95
C GLU A 74 -3.90 21.53 28.70
N TRP A 75 -3.78 22.79 28.28
CA TRP A 75 -4.45 23.35 27.11
C TRP A 75 -3.47 23.56 25.96
N GLU A 76 -3.72 22.90 24.84
CA GLU A 76 -2.94 22.99 23.60
C GLU A 76 -3.55 24.03 22.66
N THR A 77 -2.71 24.81 21.98
CA THR A 77 -3.16 25.86 21.05
C THR A 77 -3.44 25.26 19.68
N ILE A 78 -4.64 25.50 19.15
CA ILE A 78 -5.05 24.97 17.84
C ILE A 78 -4.93 26.03 16.75
N CYS A 79 -5.64 27.15 16.91
CA CYS A 79 -5.70 28.22 15.92
C CYS A 79 -5.68 29.59 16.60
N TRP A 80 -5.09 30.55 15.90
CA TRP A 80 -5.26 31.98 16.19
C TRP A 80 -6.16 32.55 15.10
N SER A 81 -7.11 33.41 15.49
CA SER A 81 -8.03 34.06 14.55
C SER A 81 -8.26 35.50 14.98
N ARG A 82 -8.33 36.40 14.01
CA ARG A 82 -8.86 37.77 14.22
C ARG A 82 -10.38 37.83 13.97
N LYS A 83 -10.95 36.77 13.40
CA LYS A 83 -12.38 36.66 13.12
C LYS A 83 -13.09 35.99 14.30
N SER A 84 -14.38 36.28 14.43
CA SER A 84 -15.35 35.64 15.32
C SER A 84 -15.68 34.17 14.95
N SER A 85 -14.94 33.57 14.03
CA SER A 85 -15.11 32.17 13.62
C SER A 85 -13.76 31.50 13.34
N CYS A 86 -13.67 30.19 13.60
CA CYS A 86 -12.55 29.33 13.22
C CYS A 86 -13.08 27.96 12.78
N ILE A 87 -12.46 27.40 11.73
CA ILE A 87 -12.66 26.02 11.30
C ILE A 87 -11.47 25.22 11.82
N ILE A 88 -11.72 24.33 12.76
CA ILE A 88 -10.72 23.39 13.22
C ILE A 88 -10.79 22.17 12.31
N LYS A 89 -9.68 21.82 11.67
CA LYS A 89 -9.53 20.62 10.83
C LYS A 89 -8.60 19.62 11.52
N ASN A 90 -8.64 18.37 11.08
CA ASN A 90 -7.77 17.29 11.54
C ASN A 90 -7.86 17.02 13.05
N LEU A 91 -9.07 17.09 13.62
CA LEU A 91 -9.28 16.56 14.97
C LEU A 91 -9.02 15.05 14.96
N GLU A 92 -8.18 14.58 15.88
CA GLU A 92 -7.87 13.16 16.09
C GLU A 92 -9.13 12.34 16.47
N GLN A 93 -9.00 11.02 16.62
CA GLN A 93 -10.10 10.19 17.10
C GLN A 93 -10.24 10.24 18.63
N ASN A 94 -10.61 11.40 19.19
CA ASN A 94 -11.12 11.49 20.55
C ASN A 94 -12.63 11.73 20.50
N THR A 95 -13.39 10.93 21.24
CA THR A 95 -14.86 10.95 21.23
C THR A 95 -15.45 12.21 21.88
N CYS A 96 -14.66 12.94 22.66
CA CYS A 96 -15.03 14.20 23.29
C CYS A 96 -13.84 15.18 23.27
N TYR A 97 -14.07 16.40 22.77
CA TYR A 97 -13.14 17.51 22.85
C TYR A 97 -13.67 18.61 23.73
N ASN A 98 -12.86 19.10 24.66
CA ASN A 98 -13.14 20.31 25.41
C ASN A 98 -12.38 21.46 24.76
N ILE A 99 -13.11 22.45 24.25
CA ILE A 99 -12.54 23.58 23.52
C ILE A 99 -12.98 24.87 24.20
N LYS A 100 -12.07 25.84 24.32
CA LYS A 100 -12.39 27.21 24.74
C LYS A 100 -11.63 28.22 23.89
N VAL A 101 -12.12 29.45 23.87
CA VAL A 101 -11.53 30.60 23.19
C VAL A 101 -10.99 31.57 24.23
N LEU A 102 -9.73 31.95 24.09
CA LEU A 102 -9.09 32.99 24.88
C LEU A 102 -9.04 34.27 24.06
N VAL A 103 -9.40 35.39 24.70
CA VAL A 103 -9.24 36.73 24.12
C VAL A 103 -7.89 37.25 24.55
N MET A 104 -7.05 37.51 23.56
CA MET A 104 -5.69 37.98 23.76
C MET A 104 -5.62 39.48 23.44
N GLN A 105 -5.00 40.25 24.33
CA GLN A 105 -4.69 41.66 24.11
C GLN A 105 -3.20 41.80 23.84
N GLN A 106 -2.87 42.63 22.84
CA GLN A 106 -1.49 42.93 22.49
C GLN A 106 -0.95 43.99 23.46
N LEU A 107 0.02 43.60 24.27
CA LEU A 107 0.93 44.51 24.98
C LEU A 107 2.20 44.71 24.13
N PRO A 108 3.04 45.70 24.43
CA PRO A 108 4.19 46.07 23.59
C PRO A 108 5.10 44.87 23.21
N ASP A 109 5.30 43.92 24.13
CA ASP A 109 6.21 42.79 23.93
C ASP A 109 5.56 41.40 24.06
N LYS A 110 4.28 41.31 24.47
CA LYS A 110 3.59 40.03 24.75
C LYS A 110 2.08 40.07 24.50
N PHE A 111 1.46 38.90 24.30
CA PHE A 111 0.01 38.75 24.31
C PHE A 111 -0.44 38.19 25.66
N GLU A 112 -1.32 38.91 26.36
CA GLU A 112 -1.93 38.45 27.62
C GLU A 112 -3.39 38.05 27.41
N ALA A 113 -3.82 37.00 28.11
CA ALA A 113 -5.20 36.50 28.04
C ALA A 113 -6.09 37.35 28.96
N VAL A 114 -6.95 38.18 28.37
CA VAL A 114 -7.83 39.11 29.08
C VAL A 114 -9.14 38.44 29.49
N ASN A 115 -9.64 37.52 28.67
CA ASN A 115 -10.89 36.82 28.94
C ASN A 115 -10.89 35.42 28.34
N SER A 116 -11.74 34.54 28.86
CA SER A 116 -11.92 33.18 28.36
C SER A 116 -13.40 32.85 28.20
N SER A 117 -13.74 32.19 27.10
CA SER A 117 -15.09 31.65 26.90
C SER A 117 -15.36 30.47 27.84
N GLU A 118 -16.63 30.07 27.90
CA GLU A 118 -17.03 28.77 28.44
C GLU A 118 -16.37 27.61 27.67
N VAL A 119 -16.26 26.46 28.33
CA VAL A 119 -15.69 25.24 27.76
C VAL A 119 -16.79 24.50 27.01
N LEU A 120 -16.69 24.43 25.68
CA LEU A 120 -17.59 23.63 24.86
C LEU A 120 -17.09 22.20 24.75
N LYS A 121 -17.94 21.26 25.13
CA LYS A 121 -17.73 19.82 24.91
C LYS A 121 -18.28 19.42 23.55
N CYS A 122 -17.40 19.15 22.60
CA CYS A 122 -17.74 18.64 21.28
C CYS A 122 -17.61 17.12 21.30
N SER A 123 -18.72 16.37 21.26
CA SER A 123 -18.70 14.91 21.17
C SER A 123 -19.49 14.42 19.98
N MET A 124 -18.85 13.66 19.09
CA MET A 124 -19.57 12.95 18.05
C MET A 124 -19.01 11.55 17.92
N GLN A 125 -19.89 10.56 18.09
CA GLN A 125 -19.51 9.16 17.93
C GLN A 125 -19.27 8.89 16.45
N VAL A 126 -18.09 8.34 16.13
CA VAL A 126 -17.89 7.69 14.84
C VAL A 126 -18.72 6.42 14.89
N VAL A 127 -19.90 6.40 14.28
CA VAL A 127 -20.56 5.12 13.96
C VAL A 127 -19.61 4.45 12.96
N PRO A 128 -18.88 3.39 13.34
CA PRO A 128 -17.97 2.76 12.41
C PRO A 128 -18.81 2.26 11.26
N SER A 129 -18.44 2.59 10.03
CA SER A 129 -19.12 1.98 8.89
C SER A 129 -19.10 0.46 9.06
N HIS A 130 -20.16 -0.22 8.66
CA HIS A 130 -20.26 -1.69 8.65
C HIS A 130 -18.95 -2.34 8.15
N LYS A 131 -18.38 -1.76 7.08
CA LYS A 131 -17.07 -2.10 6.52
C LYS A 131 -15.90 -2.04 7.51
N THR A 132 -15.82 -0.99 8.33
CA THR A 132 -14.76 -0.78 9.32
C THR A 132 -14.86 -1.76 10.48
N PHE A 133 -16.09 -2.05 10.91
CA PHE A 133 -16.33 -2.99 12.01
C PHE A 133 -15.81 -4.39 11.65
N ILE A 134 -16.09 -4.85 10.44
CA ILE A 134 -15.76 -6.22 10.07
C ILE A 134 -14.29 -6.34 9.68
N ARG A 135 -13.71 -5.31 9.06
CA ARG A 135 -12.26 -5.18 8.97
C ARG A 135 -11.62 -5.33 10.37
N SER A 136 -12.15 -4.67 11.38
CA SER A 136 -11.65 -4.82 12.76
C SER A 136 -11.90 -6.21 13.34
N ALA A 137 -13.01 -6.86 13.00
CA ALA A 137 -13.32 -8.21 13.48
C ALA A 137 -12.37 -9.25 12.88
N VAL A 138 -12.12 -9.20 11.57
CA VAL A 138 -11.08 -10.00 10.89
C VAL A 138 -9.72 -9.68 11.49
N GLN A 139 -9.38 -8.39 11.63
CA GLN A 139 -8.08 -7.98 12.15
C GLN A 139 -7.77 -8.48 13.56
N LYS A 140 -8.81 -8.64 14.38
CA LYS A 140 -8.72 -9.11 15.76
C LYS A 140 -8.98 -10.62 15.89
N SER A 141 -9.09 -11.36 14.79
CA SER A 141 -9.37 -12.80 14.79
C SER A 141 -10.68 -13.19 15.52
N GLN A 142 -11.71 -12.33 15.45
CA GLN A 142 -12.96 -12.53 16.20
C GLN A 142 -14.02 -13.26 15.38
N VAL A 143 -13.87 -14.58 15.24
CA VAL A 143 -14.80 -15.44 14.47
C VAL A 143 -16.23 -15.39 15.00
N HIS A 144 -16.44 -15.39 16.32
CA HIS A 144 -17.79 -15.31 16.90
C HIS A 144 -18.50 -14.01 16.51
N LEU A 145 -17.76 -12.90 16.52
CA LEU A 145 -18.29 -11.60 16.12
C LEU A 145 -18.64 -11.58 14.64
N LEU A 146 -17.75 -12.11 13.79
CA LEU A 146 -17.99 -12.30 12.36
C LEU A 146 -19.27 -13.12 12.10
N LYS A 147 -19.45 -14.23 12.81
CA LYS A 147 -20.64 -15.09 12.70
C LYS A 147 -21.92 -14.38 13.12
N SER A 148 -21.90 -13.67 14.24
CA SER A 148 -23.06 -12.88 14.67
C SER A 148 -23.43 -11.79 13.68
N TYR A 149 -22.44 -11.27 12.97
CA TYR A 149 -22.60 -10.18 12.02
C TYR A 149 -23.11 -10.65 10.66
N LEU A 150 -22.56 -11.75 10.12
CA LEU A 150 -23.00 -12.34 8.86
C LEU A 150 -24.48 -12.74 8.91
N LYS A 151 -24.98 -13.18 10.08
CA LYS A 151 -26.41 -13.41 10.30
C LYS A 151 -27.27 -12.17 10.10
N LEU A 152 -26.74 -10.99 10.43
CA LEU A 152 -27.46 -9.72 10.31
C LEU A 152 -27.35 -9.14 8.89
N MET A 153 -26.25 -9.41 8.17
CA MET A 153 -26.01 -8.87 6.82
C MET A 153 -25.32 -9.89 5.88
N PRO A 154 -26.09 -10.65 5.08
CA PRO A 154 -25.55 -11.66 4.17
C PRO A 154 -24.85 -11.11 2.91
N ASP A 155 -25.19 -9.90 2.45
CA ASP A 155 -24.58 -9.26 1.25
C ASP A 155 -23.06 -9.00 1.38
N TYR A 156 -22.53 -9.23 2.57
CA TYR A 156 -21.18 -8.90 2.98
C TYR A 156 -20.07 -9.68 2.26
N LEU A 157 -20.35 -10.89 1.75
CA LEU A 157 -19.35 -11.76 1.10
C LEU A 157 -18.70 -11.12 -0.14
N THR A 158 -19.34 -10.10 -0.71
CA THR A 158 -18.92 -9.40 -1.92
C THR A 158 -18.11 -8.12 -1.66
N LEU A 159 -18.01 -7.68 -0.40
CA LEU A 159 -17.43 -6.38 -0.06
C LEU A 159 -15.90 -6.41 0.01
N THR A 160 -15.29 -5.48 -0.74
CA THR A 160 -13.84 -5.19 -0.72
C THR A 160 -13.58 -3.94 0.12
N PHE A 161 -12.64 -4.01 1.07
CA PHE A 161 -12.27 -2.94 2.01
C PHE A 161 -10.98 -2.27 1.58
N LYS A 162 -11.02 -0.97 1.23
CA LYS A 162 -9.79 -0.19 0.94
C LYS A 162 -8.79 -1.00 0.09
N SER A 163 -9.28 -1.54 -1.03
CA SER A 163 -8.59 -2.47 -1.96
C SER A 163 -8.50 -3.96 -1.61
N HIS A 164 -8.81 -4.44 -0.41
CA HIS A 164 -8.65 -5.85 -0.02
C HIS A 164 -9.98 -6.52 0.37
N SER A 165 -10.28 -7.72 -0.13
CA SER A 165 -11.42 -8.52 0.35
C SER A 165 -11.25 -8.98 1.81
N ALA A 166 -12.35 -9.37 2.47
CA ALA A 166 -12.29 -9.93 3.83
C ALA A 166 -11.36 -11.15 3.90
N LEU A 167 -11.44 -12.03 2.89
CA LEU A 167 -10.59 -13.19 2.77
C LEU A 167 -9.12 -12.80 2.60
N CYS A 168 -8.82 -11.81 1.76
CA CYS A 168 -7.45 -11.34 1.58
C CYS A 168 -6.85 -10.75 2.87
N LEU A 169 -7.66 -10.07 3.69
CA LEU A 169 -7.21 -9.59 5.01
C LEU A 169 -6.86 -10.74 5.95
N ALA A 170 -7.67 -11.80 5.98
CA ALA A 170 -7.38 -13.01 6.76
C ALA A 170 -6.08 -13.69 6.28
N VAL A 171 -5.87 -13.77 4.97
CA VAL A 171 -4.64 -14.31 4.36
C VAL A 171 -3.42 -13.48 4.72
N LEU A 172 -3.50 -12.14 4.66
CA LEU A 172 -2.39 -11.25 5.05
C LEU A 172 -1.99 -11.41 6.52
N GLN A 173 -2.94 -11.80 7.37
CA GLN A 173 -2.68 -12.09 8.79
C GLN A 173 -2.28 -13.55 9.04
N ASN A 174 -2.27 -14.39 8.01
CA ASN A 174 -2.10 -15.83 8.09
C ASN A 174 -3.08 -16.51 9.09
N ASP A 175 -4.30 -15.98 9.19
CA ASP A 175 -5.31 -16.51 10.11
C ASP A 175 -6.15 -17.58 9.42
N LEU A 176 -5.71 -18.83 9.55
CA LEU A 176 -6.38 -20.00 8.96
C LEU A 176 -7.81 -20.17 9.48
N ASN A 177 -8.10 -19.80 10.73
CA ASN A 177 -9.43 -19.98 11.32
C ASN A 177 -10.44 -19.03 10.70
N VAL A 178 -10.06 -17.74 10.59
CA VAL A 178 -10.92 -16.74 9.95
C VAL A 178 -11.03 -17.01 8.45
N ALA A 179 -9.93 -17.36 7.78
CA ALA A 179 -9.96 -17.68 6.36
C ALA A 179 -10.88 -18.87 6.07
N LYS A 180 -10.76 -19.95 6.84
CA LYS A 180 -11.63 -21.14 6.72
C LYS A 180 -13.09 -20.79 6.97
N PHE A 181 -13.38 -20.04 8.03
CA PHE A 181 -14.74 -19.59 8.33
C PHE A 181 -15.33 -18.76 7.19
N LEU A 182 -14.57 -17.83 6.61
CA LEU A 182 -15.05 -17.02 5.47
C LEU A 182 -15.30 -17.87 4.22
N LEU A 183 -14.47 -18.89 3.96
CA LEU A 183 -14.64 -19.81 2.85
C LEU A 183 -15.85 -20.74 3.05
N ASP A 184 -16.08 -21.21 4.29
CA ASP A 184 -17.26 -22.00 4.67
C ASP A 184 -18.57 -21.21 4.45
N GLU A 185 -18.54 -19.89 4.67
CA GLU A 185 -19.67 -18.98 4.44
C GLU A 185 -19.85 -18.61 2.95
N GLY A 186 -19.05 -19.16 2.04
CA GLY A 186 -19.22 -19.02 0.59
C GLY A 186 -18.58 -17.78 -0.03
N VAL A 187 -17.55 -17.18 0.60
CA VAL A 187 -16.75 -16.15 -0.05
C VAL A 187 -16.04 -16.71 -1.28
N ASP A 188 -16.04 -15.97 -2.39
CA ASP A 188 -15.27 -16.33 -3.58
C ASP A 188 -13.76 -16.31 -3.28
N VAL A 189 -13.15 -17.49 -3.39
CA VAL A 189 -11.73 -17.74 -3.13
C VAL A 189 -10.80 -16.95 -4.05
N ASN A 190 -11.27 -16.48 -5.21
CA ASN A 190 -10.45 -15.79 -6.20
C ASN A 190 -10.48 -14.26 -6.03
N ILE A 191 -11.45 -13.72 -5.28
CA ILE A 191 -11.57 -12.27 -5.06
C ILE A 191 -10.62 -11.84 -3.94
N GLY A 192 -9.46 -11.31 -4.31
CA GLY A 192 -8.46 -10.81 -3.37
C GLY A 192 -8.42 -9.28 -3.35
N ILE A 193 -7.54 -8.72 -4.18
CA ILE A 193 -7.26 -7.29 -4.27
C ILE A 193 -7.69 -6.80 -5.66
N PRO A 194 -8.92 -6.27 -5.85
CA PRO A 194 -9.46 -5.98 -7.17
C PRO A 194 -8.65 -4.94 -7.95
N GLU A 195 -8.06 -3.95 -7.28
CA GLU A 195 -7.32 -2.85 -7.91
C GLU A 195 -6.12 -3.34 -8.73
N ILE A 196 -5.46 -4.39 -8.26
CA ILE A 196 -4.30 -5.01 -8.91
C ILE A 196 -4.61 -6.42 -9.44
N LYS A 197 -5.87 -6.84 -9.39
CA LYS A 197 -6.35 -8.18 -9.78
C LYS A 197 -5.55 -9.33 -9.16
N ARG A 198 -5.11 -9.17 -7.90
CA ARG A 198 -4.41 -10.24 -7.19
C ARG A 198 -5.37 -11.14 -6.45
N THR A 199 -5.17 -12.45 -6.54
CA THR A 199 -5.98 -13.43 -5.81
C THR A 199 -5.42 -13.66 -4.40
N PRO A 200 -6.24 -14.14 -3.44
CA PRO A 200 -5.76 -14.54 -2.11
C PRO A 200 -4.64 -15.59 -2.18
N LEU A 201 -4.69 -16.52 -3.15
CA LEU A 201 -3.65 -17.53 -3.34
C LEU A 201 -2.29 -16.91 -3.71
N GLN A 202 -2.28 -15.93 -4.61
CA GLN A 202 -1.06 -15.21 -4.98
C GLN A 202 -0.45 -14.47 -3.79
N VAL A 203 -1.30 -13.88 -2.93
CA VAL A 203 -0.87 -13.22 -1.69
C VAL A 203 -0.29 -14.22 -0.70
N ALA A 204 -0.94 -15.36 -0.49
CA ALA A 204 -0.43 -16.41 0.40
C ALA A 204 0.96 -16.91 -0.04
N ILE A 205 1.14 -17.19 -1.32
CA ILE A 205 2.42 -17.66 -1.88
C ILE A 205 3.50 -16.58 -1.80
N PHE A 206 3.16 -15.31 -2.07
CA PHE A 206 4.10 -14.19 -1.94
C PHE A 206 4.61 -14.05 -0.50
N HIS A 207 3.78 -14.32 0.51
CA HIS A 207 4.19 -14.32 1.90
C HIS A 207 4.76 -15.66 2.38
N GLY A 208 4.77 -16.71 1.56
CA GLY A 208 5.25 -18.05 1.92
C GLY A 208 4.34 -18.79 2.91
N PHE A 209 3.06 -18.43 2.96
CA PHE A 209 2.06 -19.10 3.80
C PHE A 209 1.53 -20.35 3.08
N LEU A 210 2.33 -21.42 3.07
CA LEU A 210 2.00 -22.65 2.33
C LEU A 210 0.74 -23.34 2.89
N ASP A 211 0.58 -23.41 4.22
CA ASP A 211 -0.64 -23.97 4.85
C ASP A 211 -1.90 -23.19 4.44
N MET A 212 -1.78 -21.86 4.29
CA MET A 212 -2.87 -21.01 3.81
C MET A 212 -3.12 -21.24 2.31
N ALA A 213 -2.06 -21.47 1.52
CA ALA A 213 -2.20 -21.83 0.12
C ALA A 213 -2.93 -23.17 -0.05
N ASP A 214 -2.58 -24.19 0.75
CA ASP A 214 -3.26 -25.49 0.78
C ASP A 214 -4.74 -25.34 1.14
N LEU A 215 -5.05 -24.51 2.15
CA LEU A 215 -6.44 -24.19 2.50
C LEU A 215 -7.17 -23.58 1.30
N LEU A 216 -6.62 -22.54 0.66
CA LEU A 216 -7.26 -21.88 -0.48
C LEU A 216 -7.46 -22.84 -1.67
N LEU A 217 -6.48 -23.71 -1.94
CA LEU A 217 -6.57 -24.72 -3.00
C LEU A 217 -7.65 -25.78 -2.71
N SER A 218 -7.84 -26.16 -1.44
CA SER A 218 -8.95 -27.05 -1.06
C SER A 218 -10.33 -26.47 -1.39
N TYR A 219 -10.45 -25.14 -1.43
CA TYR A 219 -11.63 -24.40 -1.89
C TYR A 219 -11.58 -24.03 -3.38
N LYS A 220 -10.75 -24.72 -4.18
CA LYS A 220 -10.64 -24.55 -5.65
C LYS A 220 -10.16 -23.16 -6.09
N ALA A 221 -9.21 -22.57 -5.37
CA ALA A 221 -8.50 -21.39 -5.84
C ALA A 221 -7.89 -21.60 -7.24
N ASP A 222 -8.10 -20.65 -8.14
CA ASP A 222 -7.59 -20.73 -9.50
C ASP A 222 -6.12 -20.29 -9.58
N ILE A 223 -5.26 -21.23 -9.97
CA ILE A 223 -3.81 -21.03 -10.16
C ILE A 223 -3.48 -20.29 -11.46
N ARG A 224 -4.43 -20.20 -12.41
CA ARG A 224 -4.22 -19.62 -13.75
C ARG A 224 -4.44 -18.12 -13.80
N VAL A 225 -4.97 -17.53 -12.74
CA VAL A 225 -5.23 -16.09 -12.67
C VAL A 225 -3.92 -15.31 -12.76
N LYS A 226 -3.97 -14.23 -13.52
CA LYS A 226 -2.87 -13.28 -13.68
C LYS A 226 -3.26 -11.92 -13.12
N ASP A 227 -2.30 -11.26 -12.45
CA ASP A 227 -2.49 -9.91 -11.95
C ASP A 227 -2.41 -8.86 -13.09
N ILE A 228 -2.51 -7.56 -12.77
CA ILE A 228 -2.43 -6.48 -13.77
C ILE A 228 -1.12 -6.44 -14.58
N LEU A 229 -0.04 -7.02 -14.04
CA LEU A 229 1.26 -7.13 -14.70
C LEU A 229 1.40 -8.45 -15.47
N GLY A 230 0.35 -9.27 -15.51
CA GLY A 230 0.37 -10.58 -16.14
C GLY A 230 1.08 -11.65 -15.30
N LEU A 231 1.38 -11.35 -14.03
CA LEU A 231 2.09 -12.27 -13.15
C LEU A 231 1.13 -13.37 -12.70
N ASN A 232 1.55 -14.62 -12.86
CA ASN A 232 0.86 -15.76 -12.25
C ASN A 232 1.41 -16.03 -10.83
N VAL A 233 0.85 -17.03 -10.15
CA VAL A 233 1.29 -17.38 -8.79
C VAL A 233 2.78 -17.77 -8.69
N ALA A 234 3.37 -18.39 -9.72
CA ALA A 234 4.78 -18.73 -9.72
C ALA A 234 5.70 -17.50 -9.88
N HIS A 235 5.26 -16.46 -10.60
CA HIS A 235 6.00 -15.19 -10.63
C HIS A 235 5.99 -14.52 -9.25
N HIS A 236 4.85 -14.56 -8.54
CA HIS A 236 4.79 -14.07 -7.16
C HIS A 236 5.67 -14.89 -6.20
N ALA A 237 5.82 -16.19 -6.42
CA ALA A 237 6.76 -17.01 -5.67
C ALA A 237 8.22 -16.55 -5.89
N VAL A 238 8.61 -16.23 -7.13
CA VAL A 238 9.95 -15.68 -7.42
C VAL A 238 10.15 -14.32 -6.77
N ASP A 239 9.15 -13.42 -6.87
CA ASP A 239 9.17 -12.09 -6.25
C ASP A 239 9.20 -12.16 -4.70
N SER A 240 8.70 -13.25 -4.10
CA SER A 240 8.77 -13.48 -2.64
C SER A 240 10.19 -13.71 -2.12
N ASN A 241 11.10 -14.11 -3.02
CA ASN A 241 12.46 -14.50 -2.72
C ASN A 241 12.60 -15.68 -1.74
N LYS A 242 11.55 -16.52 -1.62
CA LYS A 242 11.52 -17.74 -0.81
C LYS A 242 11.58 -18.96 -1.71
N ILE A 243 12.61 -19.79 -1.54
CA ILE A 243 12.79 -20.96 -2.42
C ILE A 243 11.66 -21.98 -2.24
N GLU A 244 11.13 -22.10 -1.03
CA GLU A 244 10.04 -23.01 -0.68
C GLU A 244 8.76 -22.66 -1.44
N SER A 245 8.45 -21.35 -1.58
CA SER A 245 7.32 -20.90 -2.40
C SER A 245 7.50 -21.26 -3.88
N VAL A 246 8.72 -21.13 -4.41
CA VAL A 246 9.04 -21.44 -5.80
C VAL A 246 8.95 -22.94 -6.06
N GLN A 247 9.51 -23.75 -5.16
CA GLN A 247 9.40 -25.21 -5.17
C GLN A 247 7.95 -25.65 -5.12
N TYR A 248 7.17 -25.11 -4.18
CA TYR A 248 5.75 -25.42 -4.06
C TYR A 248 4.96 -25.11 -5.34
N CYS A 249 5.21 -23.97 -5.98
CA CYS A 249 4.56 -23.63 -7.25
C CYS A 249 4.94 -24.55 -8.42
N ILE A 250 6.20 -25.00 -8.50
CA ILE A 250 6.67 -25.81 -9.62
C ILE A 250 6.35 -27.30 -9.41
N GLU A 251 6.57 -27.81 -8.19
CA GLU A 251 6.43 -29.24 -7.87
C GLU A 251 4.99 -29.59 -7.47
N THR A 252 4.36 -28.80 -6.61
CA THR A 252 2.99 -29.09 -6.13
C THR A 252 1.93 -28.60 -7.10
N LEU A 253 2.05 -27.35 -7.58
CA LEU A 253 1.07 -26.76 -8.50
C LEU A 253 1.33 -27.10 -9.97
N ASN A 254 2.44 -27.77 -10.29
CA ASN A 254 2.84 -28.15 -11.65
C ASN A 254 2.86 -26.98 -12.64
N ILE A 255 3.29 -25.80 -12.19
CA ILE A 255 3.37 -24.61 -13.05
C ILE A 255 4.64 -24.65 -13.89
N HIS A 256 4.50 -24.46 -15.19
CA HIS A 256 5.63 -24.49 -16.11
C HIS A 256 6.58 -23.31 -15.89
N THR A 257 7.87 -23.61 -15.80
CA THR A 257 8.98 -22.63 -15.72
C THR A 257 9.01 -21.57 -16.83
N GLU A 258 8.42 -21.86 -17.99
CA GLU A 258 8.40 -20.98 -19.18
C GLU A 258 7.18 -20.05 -19.23
N THR A 259 6.37 -19.98 -18.17
CA THR A 259 5.27 -19.01 -18.12
C THR A 259 5.80 -17.59 -18.19
N LYS A 260 5.12 -16.71 -18.93
CA LYS A 260 5.51 -15.32 -19.14
C LYS A 260 4.53 -14.32 -18.53
N ASP A 261 5.09 -13.25 -17.99
CA ASP A 261 4.37 -12.03 -17.59
C ASP A 261 4.09 -11.11 -18.80
N ASN A 262 3.48 -9.94 -18.56
CA ASN A 262 3.16 -8.99 -19.63
C ASN A 262 4.39 -8.33 -20.26
N ASN A 263 5.55 -8.39 -19.60
CA ASN A 263 6.83 -7.90 -20.15
C ASN A 263 7.58 -8.99 -20.94
N GLY A 264 7.04 -10.21 -20.96
CA GLY A 264 7.67 -11.37 -21.61
C GLY A 264 8.72 -12.04 -20.73
N TYR A 265 8.80 -11.70 -19.44
CA TYR A 265 9.73 -12.32 -18.51
C TYR A 265 9.23 -13.71 -18.12
N THR A 266 10.08 -14.72 -18.33
CA THR A 266 9.91 -16.05 -17.73
C THR A 266 10.33 -16.03 -16.27
N LEU A 267 10.06 -17.10 -15.51
CA LEU A 267 10.46 -17.18 -14.10
C LEU A 267 11.97 -16.94 -13.90
N LEU A 268 12.81 -17.53 -14.76
CA LEU A 268 14.27 -17.35 -14.71
C LEU A 268 14.66 -15.90 -15.00
N LEU A 269 14.11 -15.29 -16.06
CA LEU A 269 14.43 -13.90 -16.41
C LEU A 269 13.94 -12.93 -15.33
N ARG A 270 12.77 -13.18 -14.74
CA ARG A 270 12.23 -12.42 -13.60
C ARG A 270 13.16 -12.52 -12.38
N ALA A 271 13.60 -13.73 -12.02
CA ALA A 271 14.53 -13.94 -10.90
C ALA A 271 15.83 -13.13 -11.08
N ILE A 272 16.31 -13.02 -12.31
CA ILE A 272 17.51 -12.25 -12.65
C ILE A 272 17.23 -10.75 -12.55
N VAL A 273 16.18 -10.24 -13.22
CA VAL A 273 15.83 -8.81 -13.24
C VAL A 273 15.50 -8.29 -11.84
N CYS A 274 14.81 -9.09 -11.03
CA CYS A 274 14.44 -8.76 -9.66
C CYS A 274 15.56 -9.02 -8.63
N ARG A 275 16.73 -9.52 -9.06
CA ARG A 275 17.86 -9.87 -8.17
C ARG A 275 17.45 -10.81 -7.04
N SER A 276 16.69 -11.85 -7.37
CA SER A 276 16.33 -12.92 -6.44
C SER A 276 17.57 -13.72 -6.00
N ASN A 277 17.43 -14.47 -4.92
CA ASN A 277 18.45 -15.35 -4.38
C ASN A 277 18.96 -16.32 -5.47
N TYR A 278 20.28 -16.46 -5.55
CA TYR A 278 20.94 -17.40 -6.45
C TYR A 278 20.47 -18.84 -6.31
N ASP A 279 20.00 -19.26 -5.13
CA ASP A 279 19.42 -20.59 -4.95
C ASP A 279 18.15 -20.78 -5.78
N ILE A 280 17.32 -19.74 -5.92
CA ILE A 280 16.14 -19.75 -6.80
C ILE A 280 16.58 -19.84 -8.26
N VAL A 281 17.61 -19.07 -8.66
CA VAL A 281 18.16 -19.13 -10.02
C VAL A 281 18.69 -20.54 -10.33
N ARG A 282 19.50 -21.11 -9.44
CA ARG A 282 20.04 -22.48 -9.56
C ARG A 282 18.92 -23.51 -9.61
N TYR A 283 17.88 -23.36 -8.79
CA TYR A 283 16.73 -24.26 -8.79
C TYR A 283 15.94 -24.18 -10.10
N LEU A 284 15.68 -22.98 -10.63
CA LEU A 284 15.01 -22.82 -11.93
C LEU A 284 15.82 -23.43 -13.08
N LEU A 285 17.16 -23.31 -13.02
CA LEU A 285 18.06 -23.98 -13.96
C LEU A 285 18.04 -25.52 -13.79
N ASP A 286 17.99 -26.02 -12.55
CA ASP A 286 17.81 -27.45 -12.24
C ASP A 286 16.48 -27.97 -12.82
N GLN A 287 15.43 -27.13 -12.81
CA GLN A 287 14.13 -27.37 -13.45
C GLN A 287 14.10 -27.08 -14.98
N LYS A 288 15.28 -27.00 -15.61
CA LYS A 288 15.48 -26.82 -17.06
C LYS A 288 14.85 -25.54 -17.64
N ALA A 289 14.72 -24.48 -16.84
CA ALA A 289 14.31 -23.17 -17.36
C ALA A 289 15.28 -22.70 -18.46
N SER A 290 14.72 -22.19 -19.55
CA SER A 290 15.45 -21.81 -20.75
C SER A 290 16.27 -20.54 -20.51
N GLN A 291 17.56 -20.61 -20.83
CA GLN A 291 18.46 -19.45 -20.79
C GLN A 291 18.41 -18.60 -22.06
N SER A 292 17.82 -19.12 -23.15
CA SER A 292 17.74 -18.44 -24.44
C SER A 292 16.49 -17.56 -24.58
N VAL A 293 15.83 -17.24 -23.47
CA VAL A 293 14.61 -16.43 -23.44
C VAL A 293 14.93 -14.98 -23.76
N ARG A 294 14.00 -14.34 -24.47
CA ARG A 294 13.98 -12.91 -24.73
C ARG A 294 12.70 -12.31 -24.21
N ASP A 295 12.80 -11.10 -23.68
CA ASP A 295 11.65 -10.29 -23.29
C ASP A 295 10.97 -9.66 -24.52
N ASN A 296 9.92 -8.87 -24.28
CA ASN A 296 9.20 -8.16 -25.34
C ASN A 296 10.06 -7.09 -26.05
N ALA A 297 11.11 -6.58 -25.40
CA ALA A 297 12.10 -5.69 -26.00
C ALA A 297 13.18 -6.44 -26.79
N ARG A 298 13.05 -7.78 -26.94
CA ARG A 298 14.00 -8.70 -27.58
C ARG A 298 15.34 -8.81 -26.87
N LEU A 299 15.44 -8.32 -25.63
CA LEU A 299 16.65 -8.40 -24.83
C LEU A 299 16.82 -9.81 -24.28
N SER A 300 18.05 -10.35 -24.39
CA SER A 300 18.39 -11.66 -23.81
C SER A 300 18.75 -11.55 -22.33
N ILE A 301 18.75 -12.70 -21.64
CA ILE A 301 19.19 -12.79 -20.25
C ILE A 301 20.59 -12.17 -20.05
N LEU A 302 21.54 -12.45 -20.94
CA LEU A 302 22.90 -11.89 -20.85
C LEU A 302 22.93 -10.35 -20.96
N GLN A 303 22.03 -9.76 -21.75
CA GLN A 303 21.93 -8.30 -21.85
C GLN A 303 21.37 -7.70 -20.56
N HIS A 304 20.40 -8.35 -19.92
CA HIS A 304 19.90 -7.98 -18.60
C HIS A 304 20.99 -8.07 -17.53
N LEU A 305 21.76 -9.16 -17.48
CA LEU A 305 22.90 -9.30 -16.56
C LEU A 305 23.93 -8.18 -16.71
N ARG A 306 24.22 -7.76 -17.95
CA ARG A 306 25.15 -6.66 -18.22
C ARG A 306 24.64 -5.33 -17.66
N MET A 307 23.32 -5.09 -17.68
CA MET A 307 22.74 -3.88 -17.08
C MET A 307 22.74 -3.93 -15.55
N ILE A 308 22.60 -5.13 -14.98
CA ILE A 308 22.61 -5.36 -13.53
C ILE A 308 24.03 -5.25 -12.95
N ASN A 309 25.05 -5.58 -13.76
CA ASN A 309 26.47 -5.63 -13.40
C ASN A 309 26.79 -6.63 -12.27
N ASP A 310 26.14 -7.79 -12.30
CA ASP A 310 26.31 -8.86 -11.32
C ASP A 310 27.21 -9.97 -11.88
N GLN A 311 28.47 -9.98 -11.45
CA GLN A 311 29.48 -10.93 -11.93
C GLN A 311 29.23 -12.35 -11.42
N GLU A 312 28.76 -12.50 -10.18
CA GLU A 312 28.51 -13.80 -9.58
C GLU A 312 27.34 -14.51 -10.28
N LEU A 313 26.28 -13.76 -10.61
CA LEU A 313 25.15 -14.31 -11.37
C LEU A 313 25.55 -14.71 -12.80
N VAL A 314 26.44 -13.95 -13.44
CA VAL A 314 27.03 -14.30 -14.74
C VAL A 314 27.84 -15.59 -14.63
N GLU A 315 28.68 -15.73 -13.60
CA GLU A 315 29.44 -16.95 -13.36
C GLU A 315 28.53 -18.15 -13.10
N ILE A 316 27.47 -17.98 -12.30
CA ILE A 316 26.48 -19.03 -12.05
C ILE A 316 25.86 -19.49 -13.35
N LEU A 317 25.41 -18.58 -14.22
CA LEU A 317 24.76 -18.94 -15.49
C LEU A 317 25.73 -19.55 -16.51
N LEU A 318 26.94 -19.01 -16.63
CA LEU A 318 27.96 -19.52 -17.57
C LEU A 318 28.53 -20.87 -17.13
N ASN A 319 28.77 -21.05 -15.83
CA ASN A 319 29.35 -22.28 -15.27
C ASN A 319 28.30 -23.29 -14.81
N TYR A 320 27.00 -23.02 -15.04
CA TYR A 320 25.93 -23.92 -14.64
C TYR A 320 26.07 -25.27 -15.35
N LYS A 321 26.42 -26.31 -14.58
CA LYS A 321 26.41 -27.70 -15.04
C LYS A 321 25.14 -28.37 -14.49
N PRO A 322 24.22 -28.82 -15.35
CA PRO A 322 23.00 -29.49 -14.88
C PRO A 322 23.39 -30.74 -14.08
N LYS A 323 22.78 -30.91 -12.90
CA LYS A 323 23.10 -32.03 -11.99
C LYS A 323 22.79 -33.41 -12.58
N SER A 324 21.99 -33.50 -13.66
CA SER A 324 21.62 -34.76 -14.33
C SER A 324 22.58 -35.11 -15.49
N LYS A 325 23.40 -36.16 -15.28
CA LYS A 325 24.59 -36.54 -16.07
C LYS A 325 24.38 -37.23 -17.43
N SER A 326 23.19 -37.61 -17.89
CA SER A 326 23.08 -38.56 -19.01
C SER A 326 22.72 -38.01 -20.40
N GLU A 327 21.94 -36.92 -20.55
CA GLU A 327 21.44 -36.53 -21.89
C GLU A 327 22.02 -35.20 -22.44
N ALA A 328 22.60 -34.36 -21.57
CA ALA A 328 23.14 -33.06 -21.96
C ALA A 328 24.43 -33.16 -22.80
N LYS A 329 25.22 -34.22 -22.61
CA LYS A 329 26.43 -34.48 -23.41
C LYS A 329 26.10 -34.70 -24.89
N LEU A 330 24.95 -35.29 -25.20
CA LEU A 330 24.56 -35.60 -26.58
C LEU A 330 24.05 -34.36 -27.32
N LYS A 331 23.25 -33.51 -26.66
CA LYS A 331 22.69 -32.28 -27.25
C LYS A 331 23.72 -31.15 -27.37
N MET A 332 24.63 -30.99 -26.41
CA MET A 332 25.71 -30.00 -26.53
C MET A 332 26.74 -30.39 -27.59
N LYS A 333 27.11 -31.68 -27.70
CA LYS A 333 28.02 -32.15 -28.75
C LYS A 333 27.43 -31.89 -30.15
N HIS A 334 26.13 -32.12 -30.32
CA HIS A 334 25.42 -31.86 -31.57
C HIS A 334 25.32 -30.36 -31.90
N ASN A 335 25.06 -29.50 -30.91
CA ASN A 335 24.96 -28.05 -31.13
C ASN A 335 26.33 -27.38 -31.35
N VAL A 336 27.38 -27.86 -30.67
CA VAL A 336 28.76 -27.40 -30.89
C VAL A 336 29.26 -27.88 -32.26
N GLN A 337 28.94 -29.11 -32.69
CA GLN A 337 29.24 -29.57 -34.05
C GLN A 337 28.51 -28.75 -35.13
N LYS A 338 27.22 -28.41 -34.93
CA LYS A 338 26.49 -27.50 -35.84
C LYS A 338 27.14 -26.12 -35.92
N LEU A 339 27.60 -25.58 -34.79
CA LEU A 339 28.27 -24.29 -34.75
C LEU A 339 29.66 -24.32 -35.42
N ILE A 340 30.43 -25.39 -35.24
CA ILE A 340 31.73 -25.58 -35.90
C ILE A 340 31.55 -25.71 -37.42
N MET A 341 30.59 -26.53 -37.88
CA MET A 341 30.29 -26.68 -39.31
C MET A 341 29.81 -25.35 -39.92
N SER A 342 28.96 -24.59 -39.22
CA SER A 342 28.51 -23.27 -39.70
C SER A 342 29.61 -22.20 -39.74
N ARG A 343 30.70 -22.39 -38.98
CA ARG A 343 31.88 -21.51 -39.01
C ARG A 343 32.90 -21.92 -40.06
N GLN A 344 32.99 -23.21 -40.39
CA GLN A 344 33.84 -23.73 -41.47
C GLN A 344 33.28 -23.32 -42.84
N MET A 345 31.97 -23.48 -43.06
CA MET A 345 31.30 -23.03 -44.29
C MET A 345 31.49 -21.52 -44.55
N LYS A 346 31.37 -20.70 -43.50
CA LYS A 346 31.61 -19.25 -43.60
C LYS A 346 33.06 -18.86 -43.84
N LYS A 347 34.01 -19.74 -43.55
CA LYS A 347 35.44 -19.49 -43.78
C LYS A 347 35.82 -19.88 -45.21
N GLU A 348 35.26 -20.98 -45.70
CA GLU A 348 35.37 -21.40 -47.10
C GLU A 348 34.72 -20.40 -48.06
N GLU A 349 33.57 -19.81 -47.72
CA GLU A 349 32.95 -18.73 -48.52
C GLU A 349 33.81 -17.44 -48.56
N ILE A 350 34.59 -17.13 -47.52
CA ILE A 350 35.46 -15.94 -47.46
C ILE A 350 36.81 -16.22 -48.16
N ASP A 351 37.30 -17.45 -48.10
CA ASP A 351 38.53 -17.86 -48.78
C ASP A 351 38.32 -18.00 -50.30
N GLU A 352 37.09 -18.26 -50.79
CA GLU A 352 36.73 -18.18 -52.22
C GLU A 352 36.62 -16.74 -52.74
N GLU A 353 36.07 -15.79 -51.96
CA GLU A 353 35.98 -14.37 -52.38
C GLU A 353 37.34 -13.63 -52.36
N THR A 354 38.31 -14.08 -51.56
CA THR A 354 39.65 -13.45 -51.48
C THR A 354 40.70 -14.10 -52.39
N GLY A 355 40.38 -15.24 -53.01
CA GLY A 355 41.25 -15.92 -53.97
C GLY A 355 41.37 -15.22 -55.33
N ASP A 356 40.34 -14.50 -55.77
CA ASP A 356 40.26 -13.92 -57.12
C ASP A 356 40.88 -12.52 -57.28
N GLU A 357 41.18 -11.80 -56.19
CA GLU A 357 41.90 -10.50 -56.29
C GLU A 357 43.43 -10.67 -56.34
N SER A 358 43.96 -11.83 -55.92
CA SER A 358 45.39 -12.13 -55.97
C SER A 358 45.88 -12.63 -57.33
N SER A 359 44.97 -13.11 -58.18
CA SER A 359 45.27 -13.65 -59.52
C SER A 359 45.33 -12.57 -60.62
N GLN A 360 44.71 -11.40 -60.41
CA GLN A 360 44.77 -10.27 -61.37
C GLN A 360 46.01 -9.38 -61.20
N ALA A 361 46.62 -9.32 -60.01
CA ALA A 361 47.85 -8.57 -59.78
C ALA A 361 49.11 -9.26 -60.35
N ALA A 362 49.09 -10.59 -60.46
CA ALA A 362 50.20 -11.38 -61.01
C ALA A 362 50.25 -11.38 -62.56
N THR A 363 49.13 -11.11 -63.25
CA THR A 363 49.08 -11.08 -64.72
C THR A 363 49.61 -9.78 -65.33
N VAL A 364 49.58 -8.66 -64.60
CA VAL A 364 50.08 -7.37 -65.12
C VAL A 364 51.61 -7.29 -65.08
N SER A 365 52.27 -7.94 -64.12
CA SER A 365 53.74 -7.99 -64.05
C SER A 365 54.38 -8.94 -65.08
N ALA A 366 53.60 -9.82 -65.72
CA ALA A 366 54.08 -10.78 -66.72
C ALA A 366 53.92 -10.30 -68.18
N LEU A 367 53.20 -9.19 -68.41
CA LEU A 367 52.97 -8.64 -69.75
C LEU A 367 54.03 -7.61 -70.20
N GLU A 368 54.86 -7.09 -69.27
CA GLU A 368 55.93 -6.14 -69.62
C GLU A 368 57.29 -6.79 -69.96
N GLN A 369 57.42 -8.12 -69.85
CA GLN A 369 58.68 -8.83 -70.18
C GLN A 369 58.66 -9.60 -71.52
N ASN A 370 57.59 -9.52 -72.32
CA ASN A 370 57.46 -10.32 -73.55
C ASN A 370 57.28 -9.52 -74.87
N ILE A 371 57.57 -8.21 -74.89
CA ILE A 371 57.52 -7.39 -76.13
C ILE A 371 58.87 -7.31 -76.88
N LEU A 372 59.90 -8.08 -76.49
CA LEU A 372 61.20 -8.05 -77.19
C LEU A 372 61.66 -9.42 -77.74
N PHE A 373 60.82 -10.10 -78.53
CA PHE A 373 61.31 -11.01 -79.59
C PHE A 373 60.20 -11.32 -80.63
N LYS A 374 60.48 -10.99 -81.89
CA LYS A 374 59.65 -11.11 -83.13
C LYS A 374 58.68 -9.95 -83.44
N MET A 375 59.24 -8.80 -83.80
CA MET A 375 59.60 -8.51 -85.21
C MET A 375 60.92 -7.76 -85.24
#